data_AF-A0A1G1VUB8-F1
#
_entry.id   AF-A0A1G1VUB8-F1
#
_cell.length_a   1.000
_cell.length_b   1.000
_cell.length_c   1.000
_cell.angle_alpha   90.00
_cell.angle_beta   90.00
_cell.angle_gamma   90.00
#
_symmetry.space_group_name_H-M   'P 1'
#
loop_
_entity.id
_entity.type
_entity.pdbx_description
1 polymer ?
#
loop_
_entity_poly.entity_id
_entity_poly.type
_entity_poly.pdbx_seq_one_letter_code
_entity_poly.pdbx_strand_id
1 'polypeptide(L)'
;MRQLSISIVFPVHNEATILTKQIKLFLSQLKSYRLRPKEIILVENGSHDGSWRVIQNLHRRYHFIKALHLPQASYGQAIKAGLIQAHSQVIFVFNVDFFDADFIRQALPLLKTADIVIGSKTLAASHDLRSPLRRLTTYFFNVFLRLALNYPGTDTHGIKAIKNTPLLRYCLHRSRTQNELFDTELIIRAHRWGAVLVELPVTITELRPTRYPWTRRIRFTLVDLATAFWSKYLIPNFTQKIVVADDYGRSPEINQAIISAAQAGIVQIVSILPNWVSLSQINQLKLQAGPIRYSTHLNVVEGKPVSPLKQVRSLVNSRGNFWPLPIFLARLFFNLIDLSQLKFEFSQQIIRLSSLGAKLTHLNSHQHVHLFPPIWDLSLQLTRRFNITHLRSQASIRNALKSKPVKYLAHWPIFWLLTLRYGSNRHSRRELNEIVTHPGAAYYD
;
A
#
# COMPACT_ATOMS: atom_id res chain seq x y z
N MET A 1 5.33 28.11 -5.11
CA MET A 1 4.87 26.73 -4.82
C MET A 1 3.43 26.59 -5.28
N ARG A 2 3.07 25.56 -6.06
CA ARG A 2 1.67 25.34 -6.48
C ARG A 2 0.81 25.02 -5.25
N GLN A 3 -0.33 25.70 -5.12
CA GLN A 3 -1.30 25.44 -4.04
C GLN A 3 -1.94 24.07 -4.27
N LEU A 4 -1.95 23.20 -3.25
CA LEU A 4 -2.60 21.89 -3.33
C LEU A 4 -4.09 22.08 -3.59
N SER A 5 -4.65 21.31 -4.51
CA SER A 5 -6.11 21.34 -4.72
C SER A 5 -6.84 20.59 -3.60
N ILE A 6 -8.01 21.09 -3.23
CA ILE A 6 -8.77 20.63 -2.06
C ILE A 6 -10.18 20.19 -2.48
N SER A 7 -10.58 18.99 -2.09
CA SER A 7 -11.96 18.51 -2.09
C SER A 7 -12.43 18.38 -0.65
N ILE A 8 -13.69 18.68 -0.37
CA ILE A 8 -14.28 18.58 0.97
C ILE A 8 -15.49 17.67 0.90
N VAL A 9 -15.62 16.72 1.81
CA VAL A 9 -16.70 15.73 1.86
C VAL A 9 -17.49 15.92 3.15
N PHE A 10 -18.82 15.98 3.04
CA PHE A 10 -19.75 15.96 4.15
C PHE A 10 -20.76 14.84 3.97
N PRO A 11 -20.77 13.79 4.81
CA PRO A 11 -21.90 12.89 4.91
C PRO A 11 -23.08 13.61 5.58
N VAL A 12 -24.28 13.42 5.06
CA VAL A 12 -25.50 14.11 5.48
C VAL A 12 -26.60 13.08 5.70
N HIS A 13 -27.05 12.93 6.95
CA HIS A 13 -28.21 12.11 7.28
C HIS A 13 -29.14 12.84 8.23
N ASN A 14 -30.36 13.13 7.77
CA ASN A 14 -31.37 13.86 8.52
C ASN A 14 -30.84 15.19 9.10
N GLU A 15 -30.40 16.10 8.24
CA GLU A 15 -29.86 17.42 8.60
C GLU A 15 -30.61 18.61 7.98
N ALA A 16 -31.82 18.40 7.46
CA ALA A 16 -32.50 19.41 6.64
C ALA A 16 -32.63 20.78 7.32
N THR A 17 -32.86 20.79 8.64
CA THR A 17 -33.06 22.00 9.44
C THR A 17 -31.79 22.83 9.64
N ILE A 18 -30.61 22.21 9.70
CA ILE A 18 -29.35 22.90 9.99
C ILE A 18 -28.46 23.06 8.76
N LEU A 19 -28.61 22.21 7.75
CA LEU A 19 -27.66 22.06 6.66
C LEU A 19 -27.37 23.37 5.92
N THR A 20 -28.39 24.13 5.54
CA THR A 20 -28.19 25.40 4.82
C THR A 20 -27.42 26.42 5.67
N LYS A 21 -27.73 26.51 6.97
CA LYS A 21 -27.06 27.43 7.89
C LYS A 21 -25.59 27.02 8.08
N GLN A 22 -25.34 25.73 8.31
CA GLN A 22 -24.01 25.19 8.54
C GLN A 22 -23.10 25.32 7.31
N ILE A 23 -23.60 25.00 6.11
CA ILE A 23 -22.82 25.18 4.88
C ILE A 23 -22.50 26.65 4.63
N LYS A 24 -23.45 27.58 4.85
CA LYS A 24 -23.15 29.03 4.74
C LYS A 24 -22.09 29.47 5.74
N LEU A 25 -22.17 29.02 6.99
CA LEU A 25 -21.18 29.30 8.01
C LEU A 25 -19.80 28.77 7.58
N PHE A 26 -19.72 27.53 7.12
CA PHE A 26 -18.48 26.94 6.64
C PHE A 26 -17.88 27.71 5.46
N LEU A 27 -18.69 28.10 4.47
CA LEU A 27 -18.23 28.93 3.34
C LEU A 27 -17.68 30.29 3.81
N SER A 28 -18.28 30.89 4.85
CA SER A 28 -17.77 32.14 5.42
C SER A 28 -16.40 31.97 6.10
N GLN A 29 -16.19 30.84 6.81
CA GLN A 29 -14.89 30.51 7.42
C GLN A 29 -13.82 30.18 6.36
N LEU A 30 -14.17 29.51 5.27
CA LEU A 30 -13.24 29.30 4.15
C LEU A 30 -12.80 30.65 3.55
N LYS A 31 -13.73 31.60 3.43
CA LYS A 31 -13.44 32.95 2.91
C LYS A 31 -12.47 33.71 3.82
N SER A 32 -12.63 33.65 5.15
CA SER A 32 -11.74 34.34 6.09
C SER A 32 -10.30 33.82 6.00
N TYR A 33 -10.12 32.51 5.79
CA TYR A 33 -8.80 31.90 5.59
C TYR A 33 -8.27 31.93 4.14
N ARG A 34 -9.00 32.59 3.21
CA ARG A 34 -8.68 32.63 1.77
C ARG A 34 -8.52 31.23 1.15
N LEU A 35 -9.25 30.24 1.67
CA LEU A 35 -9.28 28.88 1.17
C LEU A 35 -10.33 28.76 0.07
N ARG A 36 -9.96 28.12 -1.05
CA ARG A 36 -10.84 27.90 -2.20
C ARG A 36 -10.82 26.42 -2.59
N PRO A 37 -11.71 25.58 -2.03
CA PRO A 37 -11.82 24.20 -2.47
C PRO A 37 -12.28 24.14 -3.92
N LYS A 38 -11.80 23.14 -4.67
CA LYS A 38 -12.28 22.87 -6.03
C LYS A 38 -13.71 22.35 -6.00
N GLU A 39 -14.04 21.57 -4.98
CA GLU A 39 -15.35 20.98 -4.80
C GLU A 39 -15.69 20.75 -3.33
N ILE A 40 -16.99 20.80 -3.02
CA ILE A 40 -17.56 20.36 -1.76
C ILE A 40 -18.63 19.31 -2.09
N ILE A 41 -18.44 18.07 -1.66
CA ILE A 41 -19.30 16.94 -1.96
C ILE A 41 -20.20 16.70 -0.74
N LEU A 42 -21.48 16.96 -0.91
CA LEU A 42 -22.50 16.64 0.08
C LEU A 42 -23.09 15.27 -0.27
N VAL A 43 -22.84 14.29 0.59
CA VAL A 43 -23.28 12.91 0.41
C VAL A 43 -24.52 12.66 1.26
N GLU A 44 -25.67 12.73 0.63
CA GLU A 44 -26.95 12.34 1.22
C GLU A 44 -26.94 10.84 1.50
N ASN A 45 -27.32 10.47 2.73
CA ASN A 45 -27.16 9.13 3.28
C ASN A 45 -28.51 8.53 3.74
N GLY A 46 -29.49 8.42 2.86
CA GLY A 46 -30.77 7.77 3.15
C GLY A 46 -31.63 8.52 4.18
N SER A 47 -31.74 9.84 4.06
CA SER A 47 -32.52 10.72 4.93
C SER A 47 -34.02 10.67 4.60
N HIS A 48 -34.83 10.98 5.61
CA HIS A 48 -36.30 11.07 5.50
C HIS A 48 -36.84 12.47 5.83
N ASP A 49 -35.98 13.43 6.16
CA ASP A 49 -36.38 14.77 6.62
C ASP A 49 -36.30 15.87 5.54
N GLY A 50 -36.12 15.49 4.27
CA GLY A 50 -35.96 16.43 3.16
C GLY A 50 -34.53 16.92 2.93
N SER A 51 -33.52 16.38 3.62
CA SER A 51 -32.10 16.72 3.43
C SER A 51 -31.67 16.70 1.96
N TRP A 52 -32.14 15.71 1.18
CA TRP A 52 -31.82 15.61 -0.25
C TRP A 52 -32.24 16.86 -1.03
N ARG A 53 -33.46 17.35 -0.80
CA ARG A 53 -33.99 18.56 -1.45
C ARG A 53 -33.14 19.78 -1.10
N VAL A 54 -32.69 19.88 0.15
CA VAL A 54 -31.80 20.96 0.60
C VAL A 54 -30.44 20.88 -0.10
N ILE A 55 -29.84 19.68 -0.21
CA ILE A 55 -28.58 19.46 -0.93
C ILE A 55 -28.72 19.85 -2.41
N GLN A 56 -29.81 19.46 -3.08
CA GLN A 56 -30.06 19.83 -4.47
C GLN A 56 -30.16 21.36 -4.65
N ASN A 57 -30.82 22.06 -3.73
CA ASN A 57 -30.90 23.52 -3.76
C ASN A 57 -29.52 24.17 -3.57
N LEU A 58 -28.69 23.65 -2.66
CA LEU A 58 -27.31 24.12 -2.47
C LEU A 58 -26.44 23.87 -3.72
N HIS A 59 -26.58 22.71 -4.36
CA HIS A 59 -25.89 22.37 -5.59
C HIS A 59 -26.25 23.33 -6.75
N ARG A 60 -27.53 23.64 -6.94
CA ARG A 60 -27.97 24.61 -7.96
C ARG A 60 -27.42 26.01 -7.70
N ARG A 61 -27.33 26.42 -6.42
CA ARG A 61 -26.85 27.75 -6.03
C ARG A 61 -25.33 27.90 -6.11
N TYR A 62 -24.58 26.83 -5.84
CA TYR A 62 -23.12 26.84 -5.80
C TYR A 62 -22.56 25.70 -6.66
N HIS A 63 -22.10 26.00 -7.88
CA HIS A 63 -21.69 24.97 -8.86
C HIS A 63 -20.50 24.07 -8.42
N PHE A 64 -19.69 24.54 -7.47
CA PHE A 64 -18.60 23.75 -6.87
C PHE A 64 -19.09 22.81 -5.75
N ILE A 65 -20.33 22.96 -5.28
CA ILE A 65 -20.97 21.97 -4.42
C ILE A 65 -21.47 20.83 -5.32
N LYS A 66 -21.14 19.59 -5.02
CA LYS A 66 -21.61 18.38 -5.69
C LYS A 66 -22.60 17.65 -4.77
N ALA A 67 -23.67 17.14 -5.36
CA ALA A 67 -24.70 16.38 -4.67
C ALA A 67 -24.55 14.90 -5.00
N LEU A 68 -24.41 14.05 -3.99
CA LEU A 68 -24.39 12.59 -4.12
C LEU A 68 -25.50 12.01 -3.25
N HIS A 69 -26.24 11.03 -3.77
CA HIS A 69 -27.35 10.39 -3.05
C HIS A 69 -27.08 8.91 -2.86
N LEU A 70 -27.22 8.44 -1.62
CA LEU A 70 -27.21 7.03 -1.27
C LEU A 70 -28.61 6.65 -0.74
N PRO A 71 -29.25 5.61 -1.29
CA PRO A 71 -30.62 5.25 -0.91
C PRO A 71 -30.71 4.64 0.48
N GLN A 72 -29.62 4.08 0.99
CA GLN A 72 -29.57 3.39 2.28
C GLN A 72 -28.62 4.09 3.24
N ALA A 73 -29.07 4.26 4.49
CA ALA A 73 -28.32 4.94 5.53
C ALA A 73 -27.18 4.06 6.06
N SER A 74 -25.94 4.43 5.74
CA SER A 74 -24.72 3.82 6.26
C SER A 74 -23.59 4.85 6.28
N TYR A 75 -23.14 5.23 7.48
CA TYR A 75 -22.17 6.31 7.67
C TYR A 75 -20.86 6.08 6.90
N GLY A 76 -20.28 4.88 7.03
CA GLY A 76 -19.07 4.51 6.31
C GLY A 76 -19.24 4.48 4.80
N GLN A 77 -20.39 4.04 4.26
CA GLN A 77 -20.67 4.12 2.83
C GLN A 77 -20.76 5.57 2.34
N ALA A 78 -21.37 6.48 3.11
CA ALA A 78 -21.43 7.89 2.76
C ALA A 78 -20.03 8.51 2.66
N ILE A 79 -19.16 8.24 3.64
CA ILE A 79 -17.76 8.68 3.57
C ILE A 79 -17.05 8.03 2.38
N LYS A 80 -17.16 6.71 2.22
CA LYS A 80 -16.52 5.95 1.14
C LYS A 80 -16.89 6.52 -0.23
N ALA A 81 -18.18 6.74 -0.47
CA ALA A 81 -18.69 7.28 -1.73
C ALA A 81 -18.18 8.70 -1.98
N GLY A 82 -18.16 9.56 -0.95
CA GLY A 82 -17.59 10.90 -1.06
C GLY A 82 -16.08 10.91 -1.34
N LEU A 83 -15.31 10.02 -0.68
CA LEU A 83 -13.88 9.85 -0.94
C LEU A 83 -13.60 9.32 -2.35
N ILE A 84 -14.43 8.40 -2.86
CA ILE A 84 -14.33 7.89 -4.23
C ILE A 84 -14.59 9.03 -5.24
N GLN A 85 -15.64 9.83 -5.00
CA GLN A 85 -16.05 10.92 -5.89
C GLN A 85 -15.09 12.12 -5.88
N ALA A 86 -14.36 12.35 -4.80
CA ALA A 86 -13.42 13.46 -4.72
C ALA A 86 -12.24 13.29 -5.69
N HIS A 87 -11.80 14.34 -6.37
CA HIS A 87 -10.70 14.26 -7.37
C HIS A 87 -9.49 15.15 -7.06
N SER A 88 -9.52 15.94 -5.99
CA SER A 88 -8.39 16.80 -5.62
C SER A 88 -7.21 16.04 -5.04
N GLN A 89 -6.04 16.70 -4.99
CA GLN A 89 -4.82 16.17 -4.37
C GLN A 89 -4.96 15.89 -2.87
N VAL A 90 -5.80 16.67 -2.18
CA VAL A 90 -6.13 16.49 -0.76
C VAL A 90 -7.65 16.49 -0.61
N ILE A 91 -8.14 15.58 0.23
CA ILE A 91 -9.55 15.41 0.54
C ILE A 91 -9.76 15.60 2.04
N PHE A 92 -10.64 16.52 2.43
CA PHE A 92 -11.06 16.71 3.81
C PHE A 92 -12.42 16.06 4.03
N VAL A 93 -12.58 15.39 5.17
CA VAL A 93 -13.87 14.82 5.60
C VAL A 93 -14.30 15.50 6.89
N PHE A 94 -15.48 16.11 6.85
CA PHE A 94 -16.12 16.78 7.97
C PHE A 94 -17.55 16.25 8.15
N ASN A 95 -18.17 16.53 9.31
CA ASN A 95 -19.59 16.30 9.51
C ASN A 95 -20.34 17.65 9.53
N VAL A 96 -21.63 17.64 9.20
CA VAL A 96 -22.44 18.88 9.15
C VAL A 96 -22.55 19.56 10.51
N ASP A 97 -22.54 18.78 11.58
CA ASP A 97 -22.57 19.24 12.97
C ASP A 97 -21.17 19.47 13.56
N PHE A 98 -20.10 19.11 12.85
CA PHE A 98 -18.74 19.27 13.31
C PHE A 98 -17.74 19.45 12.16
N PHE A 99 -17.32 20.69 11.95
CA PHE A 99 -16.28 21.10 11.00
C PHE A 99 -15.43 22.22 11.58
N ASP A 100 -14.21 22.35 11.06
CA ASP A 100 -13.29 23.43 11.40
C ASP A 100 -12.47 23.82 10.17
N ALA A 101 -12.63 25.05 9.68
CA ALA A 101 -11.84 25.54 8.56
C ALA A 101 -10.38 25.82 8.95
N ASP A 102 -10.09 26.07 10.23
CA ASP A 102 -8.72 26.25 10.70
C ASP A 102 -7.93 24.94 10.65
N PHE A 103 -8.59 23.80 10.90
CA PHE A 103 -8.01 22.47 10.66
C PHE A 103 -7.48 22.31 9.23
N ILE A 104 -8.16 22.87 8.22
CA ILE A 104 -7.65 22.85 6.83
C ILE A 104 -6.33 23.60 6.74
N ARG A 105 -6.26 24.80 7.31
CA ARG A 105 -5.04 25.63 7.31
C ARG A 105 -3.89 24.92 8.02
N GLN A 106 -4.16 24.27 9.15
CA GLN A 106 -3.15 23.56 9.94
C GLN A 106 -2.69 22.23 9.29
N ALA A 107 -3.60 21.50 8.65
CA ALA A 107 -3.30 20.20 8.04
C ALA A 107 -2.50 20.32 6.73
N LEU A 108 -2.72 21.38 5.93
CA LEU A 108 -2.07 21.54 4.62
C LEU A 108 -0.52 21.50 4.66
N PRO A 109 0.17 22.18 5.60
CA PRO A 109 1.62 22.06 5.76
C PRO A 109 2.06 20.65 6.14
N LEU A 110 1.33 19.96 7.02
CA LEU A 110 1.66 18.61 7.48
C LEU A 110 1.51 17.58 6.37
N LEU A 111 0.52 17.77 5.49
CA LEU A 111 0.35 16.99 4.26
C LEU A 111 1.47 17.24 3.23
N LYS A 112 2.56 17.95 3.54
CA LYS A 112 3.78 17.85 2.73
C LYS A 112 4.51 16.55 3.02
N THR A 113 4.58 16.15 4.28
CA THR A 113 5.32 14.97 4.76
C THR A 113 4.42 13.81 5.22
N ALA A 114 3.19 14.08 5.62
CA ALA A 114 2.19 13.09 6.03
C ALA A 114 1.27 12.69 4.86
N ASP A 115 0.69 11.50 4.94
CA ASP A 115 -0.34 11.02 4.01
C ASP A 115 -1.75 11.25 4.54
N ILE A 116 -1.94 11.16 5.86
CA ILE A 116 -3.20 11.44 6.54
C ILE A 116 -2.95 12.29 7.77
N VAL A 117 -3.78 13.32 7.95
CA VAL A 117 -3.87 14.11 9.17
C VAL A 117 -5.23 13.88 9.83
N ILE A 118 -5.24 13.49 11.09
CA ILE A 118 -6.47 13.23 11.86
C ILE A 118 -6.61 14.31 12.93
N GLY A 119 -7.75 14.99 12.94
CA GLY A 119 -8.17 15.88 13.99
C GLY A 119 -8.64 15.08 15.20
N SER A 120 -7.76 14.90 16.17
CA SER A 120 -8.02 14.12 17.38
C SER A 120 -8.65 14.96 18.48
N LYS A 121 -9.70 14.39 19.06
CA LYS A 121 -10.48 14.92 20.19
C LYS A 121 -9.94 14.47 21.55
N THR A 122 -8.92 13.61 21.53
CA THR A 122 -8.42 12.86 22.69
C THR A 122 -6.96 13.19 23.00
N LEU A 123 -6.29 13.98 22.17
CA LEU A 123 -4.97 14.54 22.47
C LEU A 123 -5.04 15.46 23.69
N ALA A 124 -3.99 15.47 24.52
CA ALA A 124 -3.96 16.20 25.78
C ALA A 124 -4.23 17.72 25.65
N ALA A 125 -3.98 18.31 24.46
CA ALA A 125 -4.25 19.71 24.16
C ALA A 125 -5.71 20.00 23.71
N SER A 126 -6.56 18.97 23.57
CA SER A 126 -7.96 19.13 23.17
C SER A 126 -8.86 19.42 24.36
N HIS A 127 -9.74 20.40 24.23
CA HIS A 127 -10.76 20.71 25.23
C HIS A 127 -12.01 19.85 24.96
N ASP A 128 -12.04 18.64 25.53
CA ASP A 128 -13.19 17.73 25.42
C ASP A 128 -14.25 18.03 26.48
N LEU A 129 -15.28 18.77 26.09
CA LEU A 129 -16.40 19.21 26.95
C LEU A 129 -17.52 18.15 27.10
N ARG A 130 -17.32 16.92 26.63
CA ARG A 130 -18.33 15.84 26.67
C ARG A 130 -18.44 15.17 28.04
N SER A 131 -19.56 14.48 28.27
CA SER A 131 -19.84 13.82 29.55
C SER A 131 -18.78 12.75 29.93
N PRO A 132 -18.49 12.56 31.23
CA PRO A 132 -17.46 11.62 31.70
C PRO A 132 -17.66 10.19 31.18
N LEU A 133 -18.92 9.72 31.10
CA LEU A 133 -19.26 8.39 30.59
C LEU A 133 -18.86 8.21 29.12
N ARG A 134 -19.01 9.25 28.29
CA ARG A 134 -18.59 9.23 26.88
C ARG A 134 -17.07 9.24 26.72
N ARG A 135 -16.36 9.94 27.61
CA ARG A 135 -14.89 9.95 27.62
C ARG A 135 -14.35 8.56 27.97
N LEU A 136 -14.97 7.88 28.94
CA LEU A 136 -14.59 6.53 29.35
C LEU A 136 -14.81 5.48 28.25
N THR A 137 -15.95 5.51 27.55
CA THR A 137 -16.20 4.57 26.44
C THR A 137 -15.22 4.77 25.28
N THR A 138 -14.89 6.02 24.96
CA THR A 138 -13.87 6.36 23.96
C THR A 138 -12.50 5.84 24.37
N TYR A 139 -12.13 5.98 25.66
CA TYR A 139 -10.88 5.45 26.21
C TYR A 139 -10.78 3.92 26.04
N PHE A 140 -11.80 3.16 26.44
CA PHE A 140 -11.78 1.70 26.29
C PHE A 140 -11.73 1.25 24.83
N PHE A 141 -12.44 1.93 23.94
CA PHE A 141 -12.35 1.66 22.51
C PHE A 141 -10.94 1.90 21.97
N ASN A 142 -10.30 3.01 22.36
CA ASN A 142 -8.92 3.31 21.96
C ASN A 142 -7.90 2.31 22.52
N VAL A 143 -8.08 1.87 23.77
CA VAL A 143 -7.27 0.79 24.36
C VAL A 143 -7.44 -0.50 23.57
N PHE A 144 -8.67 -0.85 23.19
CA PHE A 144 -8.93 -2.00 22.31
C PHE A 144 -8.23 -1.86 20.95
N LEU A 145 -8.31 -0.70 20.27
CA LEU A 145 -7.63 -0.49 18.99
C LEU A 145 -6.10 -0.63 19.12
N ARG A 146 -5.52 -0.10 20.20
CA ARG A 146 -4.09 -0.19 20.47
C ARG A 146 -3.65 -1.64 20.67
N LEU A 147 -4.34 -2.37 21.55
CA LEU A 147 -3.99 -3.74 21.92
C LEU A 147 -4.30 -4.75 20.81
N ALA A 148 -5.47 -4.65 20.18
CA ALA A 148 -5.90 -5.61 19.17
C ALA A 148 -5.27 -5.34 17.79
N LEU A 149 -5.03 -4.07 17.44
CA LEU A 149 -4.70 -3.70 16.06
C LEU A 149 -3.33 -3.06 15.86
N ASN A 150 -2.58 -2.84 16.95
CA ASN A 150 -1.27 -2.18 16.97
C ASN A 150 -1.30 -0.81 16.28
N TYR A 151 -2.40 -0.07 16.49
CA TYR A 151 -2.56 1.28 15.97
C TYR A 151 -1.98 2.30 16.97
N PRO A 152 -1.01 3.14 16.57
CA PRO A 152 -0.34 4.05 17.51
C PRO A 152 -1.17 5.32 17.85
N GLY A 153 -2.21 5.62 17.08
CA GLY A 153 -2.99 6.84 17.22
C GLY A 153 -3.91 6.89 18.45
N THR A 154 -4.52 8.05 18.65
CA THR A 154 -5.48 8.36 19.71
C THR A 154 -6.91 8.55 19.19
N ASP A 155 -7.09 8.70 17.88
CA ASP A 155 -8.40 8.83 17.24
C ASP A 155 -8.39 8.23 15.82
N THR A 156 -9.51 7.63 15.39
CA THR A 156 -9.75 7.16 14.01
C THR A 156 -10.96 7.80 13.35
N HIS A 157 -11.84 8.43 14.13
CA HIS A 157 -13.17 8.94 13.74
C HIS A 157 -13.24 10.47 13.74
N GLY A 158 -12.15 11.14 14.10
CA GLY A 158 -12.01 12.59 13.99
C GLY A 158 -12.19 13.13 12.57
N ILE A 159 -12.33 14.45 12.45
CA ILE A 159 -12.22 15.13 11.15
C ILE A 159 -10.87 14.79 10.55
N LYS A 160 -10.77 14.63 9.23
CA LYS A 160 -9.53 14.12 8.63
C LYS A 160 -9.21 14.77 7.31
N ALA A 161 -7.92 14.88 7.04
CA ALA A 161 -7.37 15.30 5.77
C ALA A 161 -6.54 14.15 5.20
N ILE A 162 -6.87 13.71 4.00
CA ILE A 162 -6.32 12.51 3.37
C ILE A 162 -5.70 12.95 2.04
N LYS A 163 -4.42 12.64 1.81
CA LYS A 163 -3.85 12.79 0.47
C LYS A 163 -4.54 11.83 -0.49
N ASN A 164 -4.86 12.30 -1.67
CA ASN A 164 -5.42 11.46 -2.71
C ASN A 164 -4.30 10.68 -3.44
N THR A 165 -3.59 9.82 -2.70
CA THR A 165 -2.56 8.95 -3.25
C THR A 165 -3.19 7.64 -3.74
N PRO A 166 -2.57 6.95 -4.70
CA PRO A 166 -3.13 5.69 -5.14
C PRO A 166 -3.08 4.60 -4.04
N LEU A 167 -2.13 4.66 -3.10
CA LEU A 167 -2.14 3.82 -1.89
C LEU A 167 -3.43 4.01 -1.09
N LEU A 168 -3.86 5.26 -0.89
CA LEU A 168 -5.09 5.57 -0.17
C LEU A 168 -6.34 5.18 -0.97
N ARG A 169 -6.31 5.27 -2.30
CA ARG A 169 -7.35 4.71 -3.18
C ARG A 169 -7.45 3.19 -3.06
N TYR A 170 -6.33 2.49 -3.08
CA TYR A 170 -6.30 1.04 -2.89
C TYR A 170 -6.90 0.66 -1.52
N CYS A 171 -6.51 1.38 -0.46
CA CYS A 171 -7.06 1.16 0.86
C CYS A 171 -8.58 1.38 0.90
N LEU A 172 -9.05 2.44 0.26
CA LEU A 172 -10.46 2.79 0.12
C LEU A 172 -11.26 1.69 -0.59
N HIS A 173 -10.80 1.21 -1.74
CA HIS A 173 -11.49 0.16 -2.51
C HIS A 173 -11.50 -1.19 -1.78
N ARG A 174 -10.45 -1.51 -1.04
CA ARG A 174 -10.33 -2.77 -0.28
C ARG A 174 -10.99 -2.74 1.10
N SER A 175 -11.48 -1.59 1.55
CA SER A 175 -12.19 -1.48 2.83
C SER A 175 -13.56 -2.17 2.74
N ARG A 176 -13.80 -3.11 3.66
CA ARG A 176 -14.95 -4.02 3.66
C ARG A 176 -16.05 -3.63 4.64
N THR A 177 -15.67 -3.06 5.78
CA THR A 177 -16.62 -2.51 6.74
C THR A 177 -17.37 -1.36 6.09
N GLN A 178 -18.64 -1.25 6.46
CA GLN A 178 -19.56 -0.34 5.77
C GLN A 178 -20.10 0.74 6.69
N ASN A 179 -20.09 0.52 8.01
CA ASN A 179 -20.84 1.33 8.96
C ASN A 179 -19.89 2.17 9.84
N GLU A 180 -19.85 1.89 11.13
CA GLU A 180 -19.12 2.67 12.14
C GLU A 180 -17.61 2.44 12.08
N LEU A 181 -17.15 1.27 11.63
CA LEU A 181 -15.71 0.94 11.62
C LEU A 181 -15.03 1.20 10.29
N PHE A 182 -15.72 1.73 9.29
CA PHE A 182 -15.13 2.06 7.99
C PHE A 182 -13.90 2.96 8.12
N ASP A 183 -14.02 4.03 8.91
CA ASP A 183 -12.92 4.95 9.15
C ASP A 183 -11.75 4.28 9.87
N THR A 184 -12.03 3.50 10.92
CA THR A 184 -11.02 2.72 11.63
C THR A 184 -10.31 1.76 10.68
N GLU A 185 -11.05 1.01 9.85
CA GLU A 185 -10.47 0.09 8.89
C GLU A 185 -9.59 0.83 7.88
N LEU A 186 -10.07 1.93 7.30
CA LEU A 186 -9.35 2.71 6.30
C LEU A 186 -8.02 3.23 6.87
N ILE A 187 -8.05 3.84 8.06
CA ILE A 187 -6.86 4.41 8.71
C ILE A 187 -5.86 3.32 9.09
N ILE A 188 -6.33 2.23 9.72
CA ILE A 188 -5.45 1.12 10.13
C ILE A 188 -4.86 0.43 8.91
N ARG A 189 -5.64 0.26 7.85
CA ARG A 189 -5.16 -0.27 6.58
C ARG A 189 -4.08 0.63 6.00
N ALA A 190 -4.35 1.92 5.87
CA ALA A 190 -3.38 2.87 5.34
C ALA A 190 -2.07 2.87 6.14
N HIS A 191 -2.16 2.93 7.48
CA HIS A 191 -1.02 2.84 8.38
C HIS A 191 -0.20 1.56 8.16
N ARG A 192 -0.87 0.40 8.07
CA ARG A 192 -0.20 -0.88 7.83
C ARG A 192 0.50 -0.89 6.48
N TRP A 193 -0.08 -0.31 5.43
CA TRP A 193 0.58 -0.13 4.12
C TRP A 193 1.67 0.96 4.11
N GLY A 194 2.01 1.53 5.26
CA GLY A 194 3.13 2.47 5.41
C GLY A 194 2.76 3.94 5.21
N ALA A 195 1.47 4.29 5.19
CA ALA A 195 1.05 5.68 5.15
C ALA A 195 1.50 6.42 6.42
N VAL A 196 2.07 7.61 6.25
CA VAL A 196 2.50 8.45 7.37
C VAL A 196 1.28 9.16 7.95
N LEU A 197 0.97 8.83 9.21
CA LEU A 197 -0.15 9.42 9.95
C LEU A 197 0.34 10.51 10.91
N VAL A 198 -0.38 11.63 10.98
CA VAL A 198 -0.17 12.68 11.97
C VAL A 198 -1.50 13.05 12.62
N GLU A 199 -1.50 13.31 13.92
CA GLU A 199 -2.67 13.78 14.64
C GLU A 199 -2.53 15.27 15.00
N LEU A 200 -3.63 16.02 14.88
CA LEU A 200 -3.74 17.41 15.29
C LEU A 200 -4.82 17.52 16.37
N PRO A 201 -4.59 18.28 17.46
CA PRO A 201 -5.64 18.52 18.45
C PRO A 201 -6.73 19.42 17.86
N VAL A 202 -7.99 19.08 18.11
CA VAL A 202 -9.13 19.90 17.67
C VAL A 202 -10.12 20.08 18.82
N THR A 203 -10.61 21.32 18.99
CA THR A 203 -11.63 21.66 20.00
C THR A 203 -13.03 21.38 19.48
N ILE A 204 -13.88 20.79 20.32
CA ILE A 204 -15.23 20.38 19.92
C ILE A 204 -16.27 20.89 20.89
N THR A 205 -17.30 21.50 20.32
CA THR A 205 -18.57 21.77 20.99
C THR A 205 -19.66 20.91 20.36
N GLU A 206 -20.34 20.06 21.15
CA GLU A 206 -21.51 19.31 20.67
C GLU A 206 -22.65 20.30 20.39
N LEU A 207 -23.02 20.48 19.11
CA LEU A 207 -24.13 21.37 18.73
C LEU A 207 -25.50 20.79 19.10
N ARG A 208 -25.61 19.48 19.30
CA ARG A 208 -26.86 18.75 19.57
C ARG A 208 -26.60 17.31 20.07
N PRO A 209 -27.58 16.66 20.73
CA PRO A 209 -27.48 15.25 21.10
C PRO A 209 -27.52 14.30 19.89
N THR A 210 -27.05 13.07 20.09
CA THR A 210 -26.98 12.03 19.03
C THR A 210 -28.37 11.59 18.59
N ARG A 211 -28.67 11.64 17.29
CA ARG A 211 -29.95 11.19 16.71
C ARG A 211 -30.12 9.67 16.63
N TYR A 212 -29.04 8.91 16.75
CA TYR A 212 -29.10 7.45 16.66
C TYR A 212 -29.30 6.79 18.04
N PRO A 213 -30.23 5.84 18.17
CA PRO A 213 -30.30 4.97 19.33
C PRO A 213 -29.00 4.17 19.49
N TRP A 214 -28.52 4.08 20.72
CA TRP A 214 -27.27 3.37 21.04
C TRP A 214 -27.31 1.89 20.60
N THR A 215 -28.49 1.25 20.65
CA THR A 215 -28.71 -0.15 20.25
C THR A 215 -28.41 -0.39 18.77
N ARG A 216 -28.84 0.52 17.88
CA ARG A 216 -28.57 0.45 16.44
C ARG A 216 -27.07 0.58 16.17
N ARG A 217 -26.39 1.47 16.89
CA ARG A 217 -24.95 1.68 16.79
C ARG A 217 -24.17 0.42 17.18
N ILE A 218 -24.55 -0.23 18.27
CA ILE A 218 -23.93 -1.49 18.71
C ILE A 218 -24.11 -2.58 17.67
N ARG A 219 -25.33 -2.76 17.14
CA ARG A 219 -25.59 -3.78 16.12
C ARG A 219 -24.68 -3.63 14.90
N PHE A 220 -24.56 -2.41 14.36
CA PHE A 220 -23.68 -2.17 13.21
C PHE A 220 -22.19 -2.31 13.56
N THR A 221 -21.80 -1.89 14.76
CA THR A 221 -20.42 -2.09 15.23
C THR A 221 -20.08 -3.58 15.32
N LEU A 222 -20.98 -4.42 15.83
CA LEU A 222 -20.77 -5.88 15.90
C LEU A 222 -20.70 -6.52 14.52
N VAL A 223 -21.54 -6.09 13.56
CA VAL A 223 -21.48 -6.55 12.17
C VAL A 223 -20.15 -6.18 11.53
N ASP A 224 -19.69 -4.94 11.71
CA ASP A 224 -18.40 -4.50 11.19
C ASP A 224 -17.23 -5.23 11.87
N LEU A 225 -17.29 -5.48 13.19
CA LEU A 225 -16.29 -6.29 13.90
C LEU A 225 -16.23 -7.70 13.32
N ALA A 226 -17.37 -8.37 13.16
CA ALA A 226 -17.44 -9.70 12.56
C ALA A 226 -16.88 -9.70 11.13
N THR A 227 -17.21 -8.68 10.33
CA THR A 227 -16.68 -8.49 8.97
C THR A 227 -15.15 -8.35 9.00
N ALA A 228 -14.62 -7.53 9.91
CA ALA A 228 -13.20 -7.25 10.03
C ALA A 228 -12.41 -8.45 10.62
N PHE A 229 -13.03 -9.26 11.50
CA PHE A 229 -12.50 -10.55 11.96
C PHE A 229 -12.46 -11.58 10.82
N TRP A 230 -13.57 -11.75 10.09
CA TRP A 230 -13.70 -12.76 9.04
C TRP A 230 -12.79 -12.48 7.83
N SER A 231 -12.59 -11.19 7.53
CA SER A 231 -11.62 -10.75 6.52
C SER A 231 -10.16 -10.80 6.99
N LYS A 232 -9.90 -11.36 8.18
CA LYS A 232 -8.57 -11.51 8.80
C LYS A 232 -7.84 -10.18 9.05
N TYR A 233 -8.55 -9.05 8.98
CA TYR A 233 -7.97 -7.72 9.18
C TYR A 233 -7.74 -7.38 10.66
N LEU A 234 -8.58 -7.87 11.57
CA LEU A 234 -8.40 -7.63 13.02
C LEU A 234 -7.42 -8.58 13.71
N ILE A 235 -6.74 -9.48 12.97
CA ILE A 235 -5.77 -10.40 13.57
C ILE A 235 -4.51 -9.60 13.98
N PRO A 236 -4.17 -9.53 15.28
CA PRO A 236 -2.90 -8.98 15.74
C PRO A 236 -1.77 -9.79 15.11
N ASN A 237 -0.72 -9.14 14.62
CA ASN A 237 0.40 -9.78 13.89
C ASN A 237 0.06 -10.34 12.50
N PHE A 238 -0.95 -9.79 11.80
CA PHE A 238 -1.00 -9.95 10.35
C PHE A 238 0.23 -9.28 9.72
N THR A 239 1.34 -10.02 9.63
CA THR A 239 2.53 -9.63 8.88
C THR A 239 2.11 -9.43 7.44
N GLN A 240 2.09 -8.16 7.04
CA GLN A 240 1.74 -7.76 5.71
C GLN A 240 2.70 -8.45 4.74
N LYS A 241 2.15 -9.15 3.74
CA LYS A 241 2.97 -9.73 2.68
C LYS A 241 3.55 -8.58 1.86
N ILE A 242 4.87 -8.44 1.89
CA ILE A 242 5.58 -7.57 0.95
C ILE A 242 5.30 -8.08 -0.45
N VAL A 243 4.67 -7.26 -1.26
CA VAL A 243 4.33 -7.58 -2.66
C VAL A 243 5.51 -7.15 -3.52
N VAL A 244 6.05 -8.13 -4.23
CA VAL A 244 7.17 -7.94 -5.15
C VAL A 244 6.71 -8.23 -6.56
N ALA A 245 6.95 -7.28 -7.45
CA ALA A 245 6.78 -7.48 -8.88
C ALA A 245 8.12 -7.90 -9.49
N ASP A 246 8.14 -9.07 -10.14
CA ASP A 246 9.32 -9.55 -10.86
C ASP A 246 9.24 -9.14 -12.34
N ASP A 247 10.33 -9.37 -13.08
CA ASP A 247 10.41 -9.22 -14.54
C ASP A 247 10.36 -7.78 -15.09
N TYR A 248 10.61 -6.74 -14.28
CA TYR A 248 10.77 -5.38 -14.82
C TYR A 248 11.97 -5.32 -15.78
N GLY A 249 11.74 -4.84 -17.00
CA GLY A 249 12.66 -4.87 -18.13
C GLY A 249 12.30 -5.89 -19.22
N ARG A 250 11.34 -6.80 -18.97
CA ARG A 250 10.96 -7.86 -19.93
C ARG A 250 10.21 -7.37 -21.15
N SER A 251 9.22 -6.50 -20.97
CA SER A 251 8.49 -5.88 -22.08
C SER A 251 7.88 -4.54 -21.64
N PRO A 252 7.54 -3.64 -22.58
CA PRO A 252 6.88 -2.38 -22.25
C PRO A 252 5.56 -2.58 -21.49
N GLU A 253 4.78 -3.60 -21.84
CA GLU A 253 3.48 -3.90 -21.22
C GLU A 253 3.65 -4.34 -19.76
N ILE A 254 4.61 -5.24 -19.50
CA ILE A 254 4.95 -5.68 -18.14
C ILE A 254 5.45 -4.48 -17.32
N ASN A 255 6.34 -3.66 -17.88
CA ASN A 255 6.86 -2.49 -17.20
C ASN A 255 5.75 -1.52 -16.78
N GLN A 256 4.80 -1.26 -17.68
CA GLN A 256 3.68 -0.37 -17.39
C GLN A 256 2.75 -0.95 -16.34
N ALA A 257 2.45 -2.26 -16.38
CA ALA A 257 1.65 -2.92 -15.36
C ALA A 257 2.31 -2.84 -13.97
N ILE A 258 3.63 -3.05 -13.90
CA ILE A 258 4.40 -2.95 -12.65
C ILE A 258 4.39 -1.51 -12.13
N ILE A 259 4.61 -0.51 -13.00
CA ILE A 259 4.56 0.90 -12.63
C ILE A 259 3.17 1.25 -12.10
N SER A 260 2.09 0.84 -12.78
CA SER A 260 0.72 1.08 -12.33
C SER A 260 0.43 0.44 -10.97
N ALA A 261 0.91 -0.79 -10.75
CA ALA A 261 0.74 -1.50 -9.47
C ALA A 261 1.58 -0.87 -8.34
N ALA A 262 2.77 -0.36 -8.66
CA ALA A 262 3.61 0.38 -7.72
C ALA A 262 3.01 1.75 -7.38
N GLN A 263 2.51 2.47 -8.40
CA GLN A 263 1.75 3.71 -8.22
C GLN A 263 0.59 3.46 -7.27
N ALA A 264 -0.21 2.41 -7.51
CA ALA A 264 -1.31 1.93 -6.68
C ALA A 264 -0.94 1.58 -5.22
N GLY A 265 0.35 1.60 -4.87
CA GLY A 265 0.85 1.18 -3.56
C GLY A 265 0.73 -0.32 -3.31
N ILE A 266 0.37 -1.10 -4.34
CA ILE A 266 0.19 -2.55 -4.24
C ILE A 266 1.55 -3.23 -4.24
N VAL A 267 2.50 -2.77 -5.06
CA VAL A 267 3.86 -3.29 -5.16
C VAL A 267 4.81 -2.40 -4.35
N GLN A 268 5.57 -3.00 -3.43
CA GLN A 268 6.56 -2.28 -2.60
C GLN A 268 7.98 -2.50 -3.10
N ILE A 269 8.23 -3.60 -3.82
CA ILE A 269 9.55 -3.95 -4.36
C ILE A 269 9.42 -4.33 -5.82
N VAL A 270 10.29 -3.77 -6.66
CA VAL A 270 10.39 -4.14 -8.07
C VAL A 270 11.70 -4.88 -8.30
N SER A 271 11.62 -6.12 -8.78
CA SER A 271 12.78 -6.91 -9.22
C SER A 271 13.07 -6.64 -10.69
N ILE A 272 14.28 -6.18 -10.97
CA ILE A 272 14.68 -5.70 -12.30
C ILE A 272 15.57 -6.73 -12.99
N LEU A 273 15.27 -7.07 -14.24
CA LEU A 273 16.06 -7.93 -15.12
C LEU A 273 17.27 -7.16 -15.68
N PRO A 274 18.50 -7.41 -15.19
CA PRO A 274 19.66 -6.57 -15.50
C PRO A 274 20.05 -6.60 -16.98
N ASN A 275 19.86 -7.75 -17.64
CA ASN A 275 20.27 -7.98 -19.02
C ASN A 275 19.27 -7.46 -20.07
N TRP A 276 18.07 -7.06 -19.65
CA TRP A 276 17.05 -6.51 -20.56
C TRP A 276 16.69 -5.05 -20.28
N VAL A 277 16.91 -4.57 -19.06
CA VAL A 277 16.55 -3.19 -18.72
C VAL A 277 17.48 -2.16 -19.36
N SER A 278 16.89 -1.05 -19.82
CA SER A 278 17.58 0.14 -20.33
C SER A 278 17.62 1.28 -19.30
N LEU A 279 18.48 2.28 -19.53
CA LEU A 279 18.53 3.50 -18.71
C LEU A 279 17.20 4.27 -18.72
N SER A 280 16.55 4.35 -19.89
CA SER A 280 15.26 5.04 -20.03
C SER A 280 14.17 4.38 -19.19
N GLN A 281 14.13 3.05 -19.15
CA GLN A 281 13.19 2.30 -18.32
C GLN A 281 13.46 2.50 -16.82
N ILE A 282 14.72 2.49 -16.38
CA ILE A 282 15.05 2.79 -14.96
C ILE A 282 14.62 4.20 -14.57
N ASN A 283 14.85 5.19 -15.44
CA ASN A 283 14.42 6.56 -15.19
C ASN A 283 12.89 6.68 -15.16
N GLN A 284 12.19 6.00 -16.07
CA GLN A 284 10.73 5.92 -16.04
C GLN A 284 10.24 5.32 -14.73
N LEU A 285 10.82 4.20 -14.28
CA LEU A 285 10.46 3.53 -13.04
C LEU A 285 10.63 4.47 -11.84
N LYS A 286 11.77 5.16 -11.73
CA LYS A 286 12.03 6.13 -10.65
C LYS A 286 11.06 7.29 -10.62
N LEU A 287 10.72 7.83 -11.80
CA LEU A 287 9.84 8.98 -11.93
C LEU A 287 8.37 8.62 -11.65
N GLN A 288 7.94 7.43 -12.08
CA GLN A 288 6.53 7.09 -12.13
C GLN A 288 6.07 6.19 -10.99
N ALA A 289 6.91 5.29 -10.45
CA ALA A 289 6.47 4.24 -9.53
C ALA A 289 6.30 4.68 -8.07
N GLY A 290 6.67 5.91 -7.71
CA GLY A 290 6.63 6.40 -6.33
C GLY A 290 7.73 5.78 -5.45
N PRO A 291 7.61 5.86 -4.10
CA PRO A 291 8.63 5.36 -3.18
C PRO A 291 8.63 3.82 -3.14
N ILE A 292 9.46 3.19 -3.96
CA ILE A 292 9.63 1.74 -4.01
C ILE A 292 11.07 1.32 -3.72
N ARG A 293 11.24 0.08 -3.26
CA ARG A 293 12.54 -0.58 -3.11
C ARG A 293 12.87 -1.35 -4.38
N TYR A 294 14.16 -1.45 -4.71
CA TYR A 294 14.62 -2.22 -5.87
C TYR A 294 15.27 -3.54 -5.45
N SER A 295 14.90 -4.61 -6.15
CA SER A 295 15.54 -5.92 -6.07
C SER A 295 16.28 -6.22 -7.37
N THR A 296 17.37 -6.97 -7.28
CA THR A 296 17.89 -7.64 -8.48
C THR A 296 16.94 -8.77 -8.86
N HIS A 297 16.77 -9.00 -10.16
CA HIS A 297 16.23 -10.23 -10.73
C HIS A 297 17.33 -10.87 -11.59
N LEU A 298 18.39 -11.37 -10.96
CA LEU A 298 19.57 -11.92 -11.65
C LEU A 298 19.15 -13.01 -12.64
N ASN A 299 19.74 -13.02 -13.83
CA ASN A 299 19.31 -13.91 -14.90
C ASN A 299 20.51 -14.53 -15.63
N VAL A 300 20.55 -15.86 -15.70
CA VAL A 300 21.58 -16.63 -16.41
C VAL A 300 20.98 -17.77 -17.22
N VAL A 301 19.68 -17.71 -17.50
CA VAL A 301 18.94 -18.76 -18.20
C VAL A 301 18.13 -18.28 -19.40
N GLU A 302 18.09 -16.96 -19.63
CA GLU A 302 17.35 -16.37 -20.75
C GLU A 302 18.05 -15.11 -21.29
N GLY A 303 18.10 -14.95 -22.62
CA GLY A 303 18.72 -13.80 -23.26
C GLY A 303 20.26 -13.87 -23.30
N LYS A 304 20.90 -12.69 -23.40
CA LYS A 304 22.36 -12.54 -23.49
C LYS A 304 22.95 -12.09 -22.14
N PRO A 305 24.22 -12.38 -21.87
CA PRO A 305 24.91 -11.87 -20.68
C PRO A 305 25.12 -10.36 -20.76
N VAL A 306 25.27 -9.75 -19.58
CA VAL A 306 25.76 -8.37 -19.46
C VAL A 306 27.28 -8.32 -19.69
N SER A 307 27.98 -9.39 -19.30
CA SER A 307 29.43 -9.51 -19.43
C SER A 307 29.89 -9.81 -20.87
N PRO A 308 31.14 -9.45 -21.22
CA PRO A 308 31.76 -9.89 -22.47
C PRO A 308 31.80 -11.42 -22.59
N LEU A 309 31.40 -11.96 -23.75
CA LEU A 309 31.28 -13.42 -23.98
C LEU A 309 32.55 -14.22 -23.66
N LYS A 310 33.73 -13.62 -23.84
CA LYS A 310 35.02 -14.27 -23.53
C LYS A 310 35.18 -14.61 -22.03
N GLN A 311 34.50 -13.89 -21.14
CA GLN A 311 34.61 -14.05 -19.68
C GLN A 311 33.50 -14.95 -19.10
N VAL A 312 32.53 -15.36 -19.91
CA VAL A 312 31.35 -16.13 -19.47
C VAL A 312 31.01 -17.30 -20.40
N ARG A 313 32.03 -17.84 -21.08
CA ARG A 313 31.89 -18.90 -22.09
C ARG A 313 31.14 -20.13 -21.59
N SER A 314 31.29 -20.51 -20.32
CA SER A 314 30.59 -21.68 -19.79
C SER A 314 29.08 -21.47 -19.68
N LEU A 315 28.63 -20.21 -19.56
CA LEU A 315 27.22 -19.85 -19.32
C LEU A 315 26.40 -19.74 -20.61
N VAL A 316 27.04 -19.69 -21.78
CA VAL A 316 26.39 -19.39 -23.06
C VAL A 316 26.55 -20.52 -24.08
N ASN A 317 25.63 -20.59 -25.02
CA ASN A 317 25.69 -21.46 -26.18
C ASN A 317 26.50 -20.84 -27.33
N SER A 318 26.60 -21.56 -28.45
CA SER A 318 27.32 -21.11 -29.66
C SER A 318 26.79 -19.80 -30.27
N ARG A 319 25.54 -19.41 -29.97
CA ARG A 319 24.93 -18.15 -30.41
C ARG A 319 25.14 -17.00 -29.41
N GLY A 320 25.86 -17.24 -28.32
CA GLY A 320 26.12 -16.24 -27.27
C GLY A 320 24.93 -15.98 -26.34
N ASN A 321 23.89 -16.83 -26.36
CA ASN A 321 22.75 -16.74 -25.45
C ASN A 321 22.96 -17.67 -24.26
N PHE A 322 22.39 -17.33 -23.11
CA PHE A 322 22.38 -18.21 -21.94
C PHE A 322 21.74 -19.57 -22.25
N TRP A 323 22.20 -20.60 -21.55
CA TRP A 323 21.58 -21.92 -21.60
C TRP A 323 20.17 -21.86 -20.97
N PRO A 324 19.13 -22.43 -21.62
CA PRO A 324 17.84 -22.62 -20.98
C PRO A 324 17.97 -23.37 -19.66
N LEU A 325 17.09 -23.08 -18.69
CA LEU A 325 17.19 -23.61 -17.32
C LEU A 325 17.50 -25.12 -17.23
N PRO A 326 16.81 -26.03 -17.95
CA PRO A 326 17.12 -27.46 -17.85
C PRO A 326 18.56 -27.79 -18.28
N ILE A 327 19.05 -27.15 -19.34
CA ILE A 327 20.39 -27.35 -19.86
C ILE A 327 21.42 -26.72 -18.92
N PHE A 328 21.14 -25.52 -18.42
CA PHE A 328 22.00 -24.85 -17.44
C PHE A 328 22.19 -25.72 -16.18
N LEU A 329 21.11 -26.26 -15.62
CA LEU A 329 21.17 -27.10 -14.42
C LEU A 329 21.88 -28.43 -14.68
N ALA A 330 21.66 -29.07 -15.84
CA ALA A 330 22.40 -30.27 -16.21
C ALA A 330 23.91 -29.99 -16.33
N ARG A 331 24.29 -28.92 -17.02
CA ARG A 331 25.69 -28.49 -17.13
C ARG A 331 26.30 -28.15 -15.78
N LEU A 332 25.55 -27.49 -14.89
CA LEU A 332 25.98 -27.20 -13.51
C LEU A 332 26.23 -28.49 -12.73
N PHE A 333 25.33 -29.47 -12.87
CA PHE A 333 25.50 -30.78 -12.25
C PHE A 333 26.76 -31.48 -12.76
N PHE A 334 27.05 -31.43 -14.06
CA PHE A 334 28.26 -32.06 -14.63
C PHE A 334 29.55 -31.22 -14.54
N ASN A 335 29.61 -30.15 -13.71
CA ASN A 335 30.75 -29.23 -13.61
C ASN A 335 31.16 -28.55 -14.94
N LEU A 336 30.23 -28.45 -15.90
CA LEU A 336 30.43 -27.75 -17.18
C LEU A 336 30.11 -26.26 -17.10
N ILE A 337 29.66 -25.79 -15.92
CA ILE A 337 29.49 -24.38 -15.57
C ILE A 337 30.61 -23.99 -14.62
N ASP A 338 31.41 -23.01 -15.03
CA ASP A 338 32.44 -22.41 -14.19
C ASP A 338 31.80 -21.42 -13.20
N LEU A 339 31.93 -21.70 -11.91
CA LEU A 339 31.34 -20.87 -10.85
C LEU A 339 32.00 -19.49 -10.74
N SER A 340 33.26 -19.35 -11.16
CA SER A 340 33.93 -18.06 -11.19
C SER A 340 33.30 -17.15 -12.26
N GLN A 341 32.96 -17.71 -13.43
CA GLN A 341 32.26 -17.02 -14.51
C GLN A 341 30.83 -16.66 -14.11
N LEU A 342 30.13 -17.56 -13.41
CA LEU A 342 28.80 -17.27 -12.87
C LEU A 342 28.83 -16.12 -11.85
N LYS A 343 29.81 -16.14 -10.94
CA LYS A 343 30.01 -15.07 -9.94
C LYS A 343 30.35 -13.74 -10.62
N PHE A 344 31.17 -13.79 -11.67
CA PHE A 344 31.51 -12.63 -12.47
C PHE A 344 30.27 -12.03 -13.14
N GLU A 345 29.48 -12.83 -13.84
CA GLU A 345 28.25 -12.37 -14.51
C GLU A 345 27.25 -11.76 -13.52
N PHE A 346 26.97 -12.43 -12.40
CA PHE A 346 26.09 -11.87 -11.37
C PHE A 346 26.63 -10.55 -10.82
N SER A 347 27.95 -10.42 -10.63
CA SER A 347 28.56 -9.16 -10.19
C SER A 347 28.34 -8.06 -11.22
N GLN A 348 28.56 -8.34 -12.52
CA GLN A 348 28.35 -7.38 -13.60
C GLN A 348 26.88 -6.94 -13.72
N GLN A 349 25.94 -7.87 -13.51
CA GLN A 349 24.52 -7.54 -13.48
C GLN A 349 24.15 -6.59 -12.32
N ILE A 350 24.68 -6.81 -11.12
CA ILE A 350 24.47 -5.92 -9.98
C ILE A 350 25.09 -4.54 -10.24
N ILE A 351 26.33 -4.50 -10.73
CA ILE A 351 27.04 -3.27 -11.09
C ILE A 351 26.26 -2.48 -12.13
N ARG A 352 25.75 -3.15 -13.18
CA ARG A 352 24.94 -2.51 -14.22
C ARG A 352 23.72 -1.83 -13.63
N LEU A 353 22.92 -2.52 -12.81
CA LEU A 353 21.74 -1.90 -12.18
C LEU A 353 22.10 -0.69 -11.31
N SER A 354 23.18 -0.79 -10.53
CA SER A 354 23.69 0.32 -9.73
C SER A 354 24.14 1.50 -10.61
N SER A 355 24.79 1.24 -11.75
CA SER A 355 25.24 2.28 -12.69
C SER A 355 24.08 3.01 -13.39
N LEU A 356 22.94 2.33 -13.59
CA LEU A 356 21.69 2.95 -14.04
C LEU A 356 20.99 3.73 -12.90
N GLY A 357 21.59 3.72 -11.71
CA GLY A 357 21.20 4.46 -10.52
C GLY A 357 20.12 3.77 -9.68
N ALA A 358 19.91 2.46 -9.80
CA ALA A 358 19.00 1.73 -8.90
C ALA A 358 19.72 1.43 -7.57
N LYS A 359 19.20 1.95 -6.46
CA LYS A 359 19.69 1.59 -5.11
C LYS A 359 19.08 0.25 -4.69
N LEU A 360 19.84 -0.81 -4.86
CA LEU A 360 19.39 -2.18 -4.60
C LEU A 360 19.40 -2.49 -3.11
N THR A 361 18.30 -3.05 -2.62
CA THR A 361 18.15 -3.49 -1.21
C THR A 361 17.87 -4.99 -1.10
N HIS A 362 17.42 -5.62 -2.20
CA HIS A 362 17.04 -7.03 -2.25
C HIS A 362 17.75 -7.77 -3.38
N LEU A 363 17.99 -9.06 -3.20
CA LEU A 363 18.49 -9.99 -4.20
C LEU A 363 17.50 -11.13 -4.44
N ASN A 364 17.17 -11.35 -5.70
CA ASN A 364 16.58 -12.59 -6.18
C ASN A 364 17.03 -12.86 -7.64
N SER A 365 16.52 -13.94 -8.23
CA SER A 365 16.87 -14.33 -9.60
C SER A 365 15.66 -14.84 -10.39
N HIS A 366 15.75 -14.69 -11.71
CA HIS A 366 14.83 -15.28 -12.67
C HIS A 366 14.79 -16.79 -12.49
N GLN A 367 13.57 -17.34 -12.51
CA GLN A 367 13.28 -18.76 -12.27
C GLN A 367 13.91 -19.35 -10.99
N HIS A 368 14.22 -18.51 -10.01
CA HIS A 368 14.78 -18.92 -8.71
C HIS A 368 16.14 -19.65 -8.77
N VAL A 369 16.92 -19.49 -9.84
CA VAL A 369 18.27 -20.05 -10.00
C VAL A 369 19.19 -19.84 -8.78
N HIS A 370 19.13 -18.67 -8.12
CA HIS A 370 19.91 -18.36 -6.92
C HIS A 370 19.68 -19.31 -5.73
N LEU A 371 18.60 -20.09 -5.73
CA LEU A 371 18.27 -21.01 -4.64
C LEU A 371 18.93 -22.38 -4.79
N PHE A 372 19.42 -22.73 -5.97
CA PHE A 372 20.08 -24.01 -6.22
C PHE A 372 21.50 -24.02 -5.64
N PRO A 373 21.94 -25.09 -4.96
CA PRO A 373 23.36 -25.30 -4.67
C PRO A 373 24.16 -25.48 -5.97
N PRO A 374 25.40 -24.96 -6.09
CA PRO A 374 26.14 -24.12 -5.12
C PRO A 374 25.87 -22.61 -5.27
N ILE A 375 24.90 -22.21 -6.10
CA ILE A 375 24.59 -20.79 -6.43
C ILE A 375 24.07 -20.02 -5.21
N TRP A 376 23.43 -20.70 -4.25
CA TRP A 376 22.99 -20.10 -2.99
C TRP A 376 24.13 -19.41 -2.24
N ASP A 377 25.26 -20.09 -2.05
CA ASP A 377 26.39 -19.55 -1.30
C ASP A 377 27.07 -18.40 -2.04
N LEU A 378 27.15 -18.51 -3.37
CA LEU A 378 27.59 -17.43 -4.23
C LEU A 378 26.69 -16.20 -4.08
N SER A 379 25.37 -16.39 -4.03
CA SER A 379 24.39 -15.31 -3.85
C SER A 379 24.54 -14.62 -2.49
N LEU A 380 24.79 -15.39 -1.41
CA LEU A 380 25.10 -14.84 -0.08
C LEU A 380 26.40 -14.04 -0.05
N GLN A 381 27.43 -14.47 -0.78
CA GLN A 381 28.67 -13.69 -0.90
C GLN A 381 28.42 -12.35 -1.61
N LEU A 382 27.56 -12.35 -2.64
CA LEU A 382 27.23 -11.14 -3.39
C LEU A 382 26.42 -10.15 -2.55
N THR A 383 25.48 -10.61 -1.71
CA THR A 383 24.73 -9.69 -0.84
C THR A 383 25.65 -8.93 0.10
N ARG A 384 26.62 -9.63 0.71
CA ARG A 384 27.66 -9.01 1.56
C ARG A 384 28.54 -8.04 0.77
N ARG A 385 29.02 -8.45 -0.41
CA ARG A 385 29.91 -7.62 -1.24
C ARG A 385 29.25 -6.30 -1.69
N PHE A 386 27.96 -6.33 -2.00
CA PHE A 386 27.23 -5.18 -2.57
C PHE A 386 26.32 -4.48 -1.54
N ASN A 387 26.46 -4.78 -0.25
CA ASN A 387 25.63 -4.23 0.83
C ASN A 387 24.11 -4.37 0.58
N ILE A 388 23.69 -5.51 0.01
CA ILE A 388 22.29 -5.84 -0.21
C ILE A 388 21.76 -6.51 1.06
N THR A 389 20.75 -5.92 1.68
CA THR A 389 20.29 -6.32 3.02
C THR A 389 19.35 -7.52 3.02
N HIS A 390 18.76 -7.89 1.88
CA HIS A 390 17.79 -8.98 1.79
C HIS A 390 18.10 -9.95 0.65
N LEU A 391 17.93 -11.25 0.88
CA LEU A 391 17.99 -12.32 -0.12
C LEU A 391 16.70 -13.16 -0.06
N ARG A 392 16.09 -13.44 -1.21
CA ARG A 392 14.86 -14.25 -1.28
C ARG A 392 15.13 -15.66 -0.73
N SER A 393 14.28 -16.11 0.18
CA SER A 393 14.44 -17.37 0.92
C SER A 393 14.09 -18.63 0.10
N GLN A 394 14.76 -19.75 0.38
CA GLN A 394 14.41 -21.09 -0.11
C GLN A 394 12.98 -21.54 0.28
N ALA A 395 12.37 -20.95 1.32
CA ALA A 395 10.97 -21.20 1.67
C ALA A 395 9.99 -20.87 0.53
N SER A 396 10.39 -19.96 -0.39
CA SER A 396 9.62 -19.63 -1.59
C SER A 396 9.44 -20.82 -2.55
N ILE A 397 10.39 -21.74 -2.63
CA ILE A 397 10.29 -22.95 -3.47
C ILE A 397 9.18 -23.86 -2.97
N ARG A 398 9.08 -24.06 -1.65
CA ARG A 398 8.03 -24.90 -1.04
C ARG A 398 6.63 -24.38 -1.36
N ASN A 399 6.45 -23.06 -1.36
CA ASN A 399 5.19 -22.42 -1.73
C ASN A 399 4.93 -22.50 -3.25
N ALA A 400 5.96 -22.30 -4.07
CA ALA A 400 5.86 -22.44 -5.53
C ALA A 400 5.45 -23.87 -5.92
N LEU A 401 6.03 -24.90 -5.28
CA LEU A 401 5.69 -26.31 -5.46
C LEU A 401 4.22 -26.62 -5.14
N LYS A 402 3.68 -26.04 -4.07
CA LYS A 402 2.26 -26.20 -3.72
C LYS A 402 1.34 -25.58 -4.77
N SER A 403 1.73 -24.46 -5.36
CA SER A 403 0.89 -23.70 -6.30
C SER A 403 1.00 -24.17 -7.76
N LYS A 404 2.17 -24.66 -8.20
CA LYS A 404 2.45 -25.06 -9.58
C LYS A 404 3.33 -26.33 -9.63
N PRO A 405 2.83 -27.47 -9.13
CA PRO A 405 3.63 -28.68 -8.93
C PRO A 405 4.28 -29.15 -10.24
N VAL A 406 3.54 -29.23 -11.35
CA VAL A 406 4.05 -29.72 -12.65
C VAL A 406 5.25 -28.91 -13.16
N LYS A 407 5.24 -27.58 -13.01
CA LYS A 407 6.34 -26.70 -13.46
C LYS A 407 7.63 -26.93 -12.67
N TYR A 408 7.53 -27.23 -11.39
CA TYR A 408 8.67 -27.33 -10.48
C TYR A 408 9.11 -28.77 -10.17
N LEU A 409 8.25 -29.76 -10.39
CA LEU A 409 8.55 -31.20 -10.25
C LEU A 409 9.66 -31.65 -11.23
N ALA A 410 9.71 -31.11 -12.45
CA ALA A 410 10.74 -31.45 -13.43
C ALA A 410 12.18 -31.07 -12.99
N HIS A 411 12.32 -30.10 -12.09
CA HIS A 411 13.61 -29.56 -11.66
C HIS A 411 14.03 -30.06 -10.26
N TRP A 412 13.11 -30.72 -9.55
CA TRP A 412 13.30 -31.18 -8.17
C TRP A 412 14.31 -32.32 -8.02
N PRO A 413 14.34 -33.35 -8.89
CA PRO A 413 15.39 -34.36 -8.85
C PRO A 413 16.78 -33.74 -8.97
N ILE A 414 16.93 -32.76 -9.87
CA ILE A 414 18.20 -32.06 -10.06
C ILE A 414 18.55 -31.20 -8.83
N PHE A 415 17.59 -30.52 -8.21
CA PHE A 415 17.81 -29.80 -6.95
C PHE A 415 18.32 -30.74 -5.85
N TRP A 416 17.72 -31.92 -5.69
CA TRP A 416 18.14 -32.91 -4.69
C TRP A 416 19.53 -33.49 -5.01
N LEU A 417 19.79 -33.83 -6.27
CA LEU A 417 21.10 -34.29 -6.74
C LEU A 417 22.20 -33.23 -6.54
N LEU A 418 21.91 -31.96 -6.81
CA LEU A 418 22.83 -30.86 -6.52
C LEU A 418 23.03 -30.69 -5.01
N THR A 419 21.99 -30.85 -4.21
CA THR A 419 22.09 -30.79 -2.74
C THR A 419 22.93 -31.93 -2.17
N LEU A 420 22.81 -33.16 -2.71
CA LEU A 420 23.66 -34.27 -2.32
C LEU A 420 25.12 -34.03 -2.71
N ARG A 421 25.36 -33.52 -3.92
CA ARG A 421 26.69 -33.28 -4.46
C ARG A 421 27.44 -32.15 -3.76
N TYR A 422 26.75 -31.05 -3.43
CA TYR A 422 27.37 -29.84 -2.87
C TYR A 422 27.07 -29.65 -1.37
N GLY A 423 26.27 -30.53 -0.76
CA GLY A 423 25.85 -30.45 0.64
C GLY A 423 24.61 -29.58 0.89
N SER A 424 23.86 -29.87 1.97
CA SER A 424 22.74 -29.03 2.41
C SER A 424 23.24 -27.98 3.41
N ASN A 425 23.32 -26.72 3.01
CA ASN A 425 23.70 -25.65 3.94
C ASN A 425 22.52 -25.28 4.86
N ARG A 426 22.51 -25.89 6.06
CA ARG A 426 21.61 -25.54 7.18
C ARG A 426 21.96 -24.20 7.86
N HIS A 427 23.08 -23.57 7.49
CA HIS A 427 23.74 -22.53 8.31
C HIS A 427 23.27 -21.07 8.17
N SER A 428 22.28 -20.72 7.35
CA SER A 428 21.92 -19.30 7.14
C SER A 428 20.46 -18.92 7.41
N ARG A 429 19.71 -19.76 8.15
CA ARG A 429 18.29 -19.46 8.46
C ARG A 429 18.05 -18.23 9.35
N ARG A 430 19.09 -17.70 10.02
CA ARG A 430 18.94 -16.69 11.08
C ARG A 430 19.19 -15.23 10.67
N GLU A 431 19.69 -14.92 9.48
CA GLU A 431 20.24 -13.58 9.19
C GLU A 431 19.47 -12.72 8.17
N LEU A 432 18.29 -13.15 7.72
CA LEU A 432 17.53 -12.37 6.72
C LEU A 432 16.16 -12.00 7.29
N ASN A 433 16.08 -10.77 7.79
CA ASN A 433 14.80 -10.14 8.12
C ASN A 433 13.98 -9.99 6.83
N GLU A 434 12.72 -10.39 6.87
CA GLU A 434 11.71 -10.35 5.79
C GLU A 434 11.74 -11.52 4.78
N ILE A 435 10.93 -12.54 5.07
CA ILE A 435 10.52 -13.57 4.12
C ILE A 435 9.63 -12.92 3.05
N VAL A 436 10.22 -12.59 1.91
CA VAL A 436 9.50 -12.09 0.73
C VAL A 436 8.74 -13.26 0.08
N THR A 437 7.41 -13.27 0.22
CA THR A 437 6.52 -14.23 -0.45
C THR A 437 5.87 -13.58 -1.67
N HIS A 438 5.96 -14.27 -2.82
CA HIS A 438 5.38 -13.84 -4.09
C HIS A 438 3.85 -13.82 -4.04
N PRO A 439 3.16 -12.81 -4.58
CA PRO A 439 1.73 -12.81 -4.80
C PRO A 439 1.42 -13.32 -6.22
N GLY A 440 1.99 -14.45 -6.63
CA GLY A 440 1.70 -15.07 -7.93
C GLY A 440 0.26 -15.62 -8.08
N ALA A 441 -0.66 -15.25 -7.19
CA ALA A 441 -2.02 -15.78 -7.13
C ALA A 441 -3.10 -14.74 -6.80
N ALA A 442 -2.81 -13.43 -6.74
CA ALA A 442 -3.76 -12.42 -6.24
C ALA A 442 -4.23 -11.39 -7.28
N TYR A 443 -3.96 -11.61 -8.57
CA TYR A 443 -4.28 -10.66 -9.64
C TYR A 443 -5.28 -11.19 -10.68
N TYR A 444 -5.91 -12.35 -10.43
CA TYR A 444 -6.93 -12.92 -11.31
C TYR A 444 -8.34 -12.95 -10.72
N ASP A 445 -8.54 -12.40 -9.51
CA ASP A 445 -9.87 -12.27 -8.89
C ASP A 445 -10.17 -10.83 -8.47
#